data_AF-A0A5S4V411-F1
#
_entry.id   AF-A0A5S4V411-F1
#
_cell.length_a   1.000
_cell.length_b   1.000
_cell.length_c   1.000
_cell.angle_alpha   90.00
_cell.angle_beta   90.00
_cell.angle_gamma   90.00
#
_symmetry.space_group_name_H-M   'P 1'
#
loop_
_entity.id
_entity.type
_entity.pdbx_description
1 polymer ?
#
loop_
_entity_poly.entity_id
_entity_poly.type
_entity_poly.pdbx_seq_one_letter_code
_entity_poly.pdbx_strand_id
1 'polypeptide(L)'
;MNVRRLAAPIAMGGILVCAAAVALTAFGAFGTSWFELAGDDVAAGGATVDLDAGDSDASTVDAMAMEVPISDLSTVEGQEEYMGREQVIAECMAGKGATYVPAAPWLNQDSQPRGLSFEQSIMWLNAFYGEARDDWSVPASDWKQRGCLGVGEHAVAVARAAGTPLSAPVPAPDPNAMTEEEEMAAFQDEIRACLAEQGFGEFDDGTDAWWVAMYGDAGTGAAYRWEDAGCHGYAVHVLGNDNMH
;
A
#
# COMPACT_ATOMS: atom_id res chain seq x y z
N MET A 1 -22.23 35.97 43.36
CA MET A 1 -22.05 37.40 43.03
C MET A 1 -20.96 37.98 43.91
N ASN A 2 -19.77 38.22 43.36
CA ASN A 2 -18.82 39.19 43.90
C ASN A 2 -17.89 39.61 42.76
N VAL A 3 -18.00 40.89 42.41
CA VAL A 3 -17.31 41.56 41.33
C VAL A 3 -16.24 42.42 41.98
N ARG A 4 -14.97 42.26 41.61
CA ARG A 4 -13.98 43.35 41.72
C ARG A 4 -12.81 43.14 40.75
N ARG A 5 -12.83 44.01 39.75
CA ARG A 5 -11.77 44.36 38.80
C ARG A 5 -10.46 44.68 39.51
N LEU A 6 -9.34 44.31 38.89
CA LEU A 6 -8.13 45.13 38.79
C LEU A 6 -7.46 44.84 37.45
N ALA A 7 -7.32 45.89 36.65
CA ALA A 7 -6.55 45.92 35.41
C ALA A 7 -5.23 46.64 35.70
N ALA A 8 -4.12 46.19 35.09
CA ALA A 8 -3.08 47.05 34.49
C ALA A 8 -1.94 46.20 33.86
N PRO A 9 -1.19 46.77 32.90
CA PRO A 9 -0.46 46.03 31.86
C PRO A 9 1.08 46.23 31.91
N ILE A 10 1.76 45.70 30.87
CA ILE A 10 3.09 46.07 30.33
C ILE A 10 4.28 45.20 30.77
N ALA A 11 4.92 44.53 29.79
CA ALA A 11 6.35 44.58 29.44
C ALA A 11 6.63 43.52 28.35
N MET A 12 6.66 43.86 27.06
CA MET A 12 7.88 44.17 26.29
C MET A 12 9.17 43.49 26.78
N GLY A 13 9.72 42.60 25.95
CA GLY A 13 11.05 42.02 26.14
C GLY A 13 11.38 41.02 25.03
N GLY A 14 11.73 41.52 23.85
CA GLY A 14 12.35 40.71 22.80
C GLY A 14 13.79 40.36 23.15
N ILE A 15 14.22 39.15 22.78
CA ILE A 15 15.63 38.79 22.62
C ILE A 15 15.77 38.01 21.31
N LEU A 16 16.38 38.70 20.36
CA LEU A 16 17.08 38.22 19.18
C LEU A 16 18.40 37.55 19.59
N VAL A 17 19.04 36.88 18.62
CA VAL A 17 20.43 36.36 18.61
C VAL A 17 20.51 34.87 19.05
N CYS A 18 21.02 33.90 18.27
CA CYS A 18 22.19 33.96 17.40
C CYS A 18 22.11 32.95 16.24
N ALA A 19 22.50 33.41 15.06
CA ALA A 19 22.93 32.58 13.94
C ALA A 19 24.34 32.03 14.21
N ALA A 20 24.59 30.78 13.82
CA ALA A 20 25.92 30.30 13.47
C ALA A 20 25.80 29.26 12.36
N ALA A 21 26.38 29.61 11.22
CA ALA A 21 26.49 28.81 10.01
C ALA A 21 27.70 27.86 10.10
N VAL A 22 27.55 26.64 9.57
CA VAL A 22 28.61 25.80 8.97
C VAL A 22 27.92 25.01 7.84
N ALA A 23 27.96 25.52 6.61
CA ALA A 23 28.86 25.09 5.53
C ALA A 23 28.42 23.81 4.80
N LEU A 24 27.78 24.01 3.65
CA LEU A 24 28.10 23.44 2.34
C LEU A 24 28.74 22.03 2.29
N THR A 25 27.93 21.07 1.85
CA THR A 25 28.32 20.07 0.86
C THR A 25 27.35 20.14 -0.32
N ALA A 26 27.79 20.81 -1.38
CA ALA A 26 27.25 20.66 -2.70
C ALA A 26 27.82 19.37 -3.30
N PHE A 27 26.96 18.49 -3.85
CA PHE A 27 27.16 17.72 -5.09
C PHE A 27 25.91 16.88 -5.36
N GLY A 28 25.35 16.98 -6.57
CA GLY A 28 24.32 16.06 -7.07
C GLY A 28 23.11 16.71 -7.73
N ALA A 29 23.34 17.53 -8.75
CA ALA A 29 22.29 17.88 -9.70
C ALA A 29 21.94 16.66 -10.56
N PHE A 30 20.70 16.19 -10.48
CA PHE A 30 20.01 15.58 -11.61
C PHE A 30 18.66 16.27 -11.75
N GLY A 31 18.57 17.14 -12.75
CA GLY A 31 17.29 17.61 -13.25
C GLY A 31 16.69 16.51 -14.11
N THR A 32 15.43 16.17 -13.85
CA THR A 32 14.56 15.58 -14.85
C THR A 32 13.68 16.70 -15.39
N SER A 33 14.02 17.12 -16.60
CA SER A 33 13.19 17.94 -17.45
C SER A 33 11.87 17.22 -17.73
N TRP A 34 10.80 18.00 -17.63
CA TRP A 34 9.47 17.70 -18.12
C TRP A 34 9.50 17.08 -19.52
N PHE A 35 8.85 15.93 -19.71
CA PHE A 35 8.55 15.43 -21.04
C PHE A 35 7.44 16.29 -21.65
N GLU A 36 7.88 17.22 -22.49
CA GLU A 36 7.10 17.94 -23.47
C GLU A 36 6.76 16.98 -24.62
N LEU A 37 5.49 16.63 -24.77
CA LEU A 37 4.99 15.87 -25.93
C LEU A 37 5.05 16.78 -27.16
N ALA A 38 6.03 16.53 -28.02
CA ALA A 38 6.03 17.07 -29.37
C ALA A 38 4.80 16.55 -30.12
N GLY A 39 3.98 17.48 -30.61
CA GLY A 39 2.90 17.18 -31.53
C GLY A 39 3.45 16.81 -32.90
N ASP A 40 2.81 15.82 -33.52
CA ASP A 40 2.89 15.62 -34.96
C ASP A 40 1.47 15.61 -35.53
N ASP A 41 1.26 16.55 -36.44
CA ASP A 41 0.16 16.58 -37.40
C ASP A 41 0.13 15.27 -38.20
N VAL A 42 -0.98 14.55 -38.15
CA VAL A 42 -1.33 13.59 -39.20
C VAL A 42 -2.69 13.95 -39.76
N ALA A 43 -2.64 14.38 -41.01
CA ALA A 43 -3.76 14.76 -41.85
C ALA A 43 -4.81 13.63 -41.94
N ALA A 44 -6.06 14.00 -41.68
CA ALA A 44 -7.23 13.20 -42.02
C ALA A 44 -7.39 13.14 -43.55
N GLY A 45 -6.86 12.07 -44.15
CA GLY A 45 -7.17 11.65 -45.51
C GLY A 45 -8.28 10.61 -45.50
N GLY A 46 -9.51 11.05 -45.78
CA GLY A 46 -10.64 10.15 -45.96
C GLY A 46 -10.49 9.31 -47.23
N ALA A 47 -10.74 8.01 -47.10
CA ALA A 47 -11.11 7.13 -48.20
C ALA A 47 -12.12 6.11 -47.69
N THR A 48 -13.36 6.26 -48.13
CA THR A 48 -14.45 5.30 -48.02
C THR A 48 -14.16 4.08 -48.88
N VAL A 49 -14.21 2.88 -48.33
CA VAL A 49 -14.26 1.63 -49.11
C VAL A 49 -15.32 0.70 -48.53
N ASP A 50 -16.12 0.18 -49.45
CA ASP A 50 -17.33 -0.63 -49.33
C ASP A 50 -17.25 -1.82 -48.37
N LEU A 51 -18.38 -2.05 -47.70
CA LEU A 51 -18.71 -3.26 -46.98
C LEU A 51 -19.14 -4.32 -48.00
N ASP A 52 -18.32 -5.35 -48.21
CA ASP A 52 -18.79 -6.63 -48.73
C ASP A 52 -18.35 -7.77 -47.80
N ALA A 53 -19.27 -8.70 -47.59
CA ALA A 53 -19.20 -9.74 -46.58
C ALA A 53 -18.27 -10.88 -47.02
N GLY A 54 -17.36 -11.29 -46.13
CA GLY A 54 -16.47 -12.43 -46.35
C GLY A 54 -15.91 -12.94 -45.03
N ASP A 55 -16.53 -14.00 -44.53
CA ASP A 55 -16.10 -14.83 -43.41
C ASP A 55 -14.62 -15.27 -43.57
N SER A 56 -13.76 -14.96 -42.59
CA SER A 56 -12.53 -15.71 -42.27
C SER A 56 -11.76 -15.08 -41.11
N ASP A 57 -11.49 -15.91 -40.10
CA ASP A 57 -10.37 -15.80 -39.16
C ASP A 57 -10.09 -14.42 -38.55
N ALA A 58 -10.89 -14.03 -37.57
CA ALA A 58 -10.43 -13.06 -36.58
C ALA A 58 -9.56 -13.77 -35.53
N SER A 59 -8.29 -13.89 -35.92
CA SER A 59 -7.15 -13.49 -35.11
C SER A 59 -7.16 -13.98 -33.67
N THR A 60 -6.34 -15.00 -33.44
CA THR A 60 -5.57 -15.13 -32.20
C THR A 60 -4.86 -13.80 -31.94
N VAL A 61 -5.53 -12.86 -31.29
CA VAL A 61 -4.84 -11.93 -30.41
C VAL A 61 -4.28 -12.80 -29.32
N ASP A 62 -3.05 -13.22 -29.59
CA ASP A 62 -2.06 -13.63 -28.63
C ASP A 62 -2.17 -12.65 -27.48
N ALA A 63 -2.96 -13.02 -26.48
CA ALA A 63 -2.87 -12.42 -25.17
C ALA A 63 -1.47 -12.78 -24.73
N MET A 64 -0.51 -11.94 -25.11
CA MET A 64 0.77 -11.85 -24.43
C MET A 64 0.40 -11.48 -23.00
N ALA A 65 0.08 -12.50 -22.21
CA ALA A 65 0.33 -12.53 -20.80
C ALA A 65 1.84 -12.29 -20.70
N MET A 66 2.23 -11.02 -20.76
CA MET A 66 3.45 -10.59 -20.11
C MET A 66 3.21 -10.96 -18.66
N GLU A 67 3.61 -12.18 -18.29
CA GLU A 67 3.95 -12.49 -16.92
C GLU A 67 5.02 -11.47 -16.57
N VAL A 68 4.61 -10.38 -15.92
CA VAL A 68 5.53 -9.39 -15.39
C VAL A 68 6.37 -10.18 -14.41
N PRO A 69 7.67 -10.42 -14.69
CA PRO A 69 8.46 -11.27 -13.81
C PRO A 69 8.48 -10.60 -12.44
N ILE A 70 7.95 -11.26 -11.41
CA ILE A 70 8.04 -10.74 -10.06
C ILE A 70 9.53 -10.70 -9.70
N SER A 71 10.01 -9.62 -9.08
CA SER A 71 11.42 -9.51 -8.67
C SER A 71 11.80 -10.71 -7.79
N ASP A 72 12.99 -11.27 -8.02
CA ASP A 72 13.50 -12.38 -7.20
C ASP A 72 13.99 -11.84 -5.85
N LEU A 73 13.10 -11.87 -4.86
CA LEU A 73 13.34 -11.34 -3.51
C LEU A 73 14.38 -12.14 -2.72
N SER A 74 14.87 -13.27 -3.24
CA SER A 74 15.97 -14.02 -2.64
C SER A 74 17.35 -13.40 -2.90
N THR A 75 17.43 -12.42 -3.82
CA THR A 75 18.65 -11.70 -4.19
C THR A 75 18.62 -10.25 -3.74
N VAL A 76 19.79 -9.65 -3.48
CA VAL A 76 19.88 -8.23 -3.10
C VAL A 76 19.41 -7.35 -4.25
N GLU A 77 19.79 -7.66 -5.49
CA GLU A 77 19.37 -6.92 -6.67
C GLU A 77 17.85 -6.96 -6.87
N GLY A 78 17.22 -8.11 -6.63
CA GLY A 78 15.76 -8.23 -6.69
C GLY A 78 15.05 -7.48 -5.55
N GLN A 79 15.64 -7.44 -4.35
CA GLN A 79 15.16 -6.62 -3.24
C GLN A 79 15.29 -5.12 -3.53
N GLU A 80 16.42 -4.68 -4.09
CA GLU A 80 16.63 -3.28 -4.49
C GLU A 80 15.63 -2.85 -5.57
N GLU A 81 15.38 -3.71 -6.57
CA GLU A 81 14.38 -3.43 -7.60
C GLU A 81 12.97 -3.34 -7.03
N TYR A 82 12.62 -4.27 -6.14
CA TYR A 82 11.36 -4.23 -5.41
C TYR A 82 11.23 -2.90 -4.65
N MET A 83 12.25 -2.49 -3.89
CA MET A 83 12.23 -1.20 -3.19
C MET A 83 12.14 -0.02 -4.17
N GLY A 84 12.72 -0.11 -5.36
CA GLY A 84 12.55 0.88 -6.43
C GLY A 84 11.09 1.02 -6.86
N ARG A 85 10.37 -0.11 -6.99
CA ARG A 85 8.92 -0.11 -7.24
C ARG A 85 8.16 0.54 -6.07
N GLU A 86 8.51 0.21 -4.84
CA GLU A 86 7.87 0.78 -3.64
C GLU A 86 8.00 2.30 -3.59
N GLN A 87 9.11 2.89 -4.04
CA GLN A 87 9.26 4.35 -4.13
C GLN A 87 8.29 4.98 -5.15
N VAL A 88 8.12 4.35 -6.32
CA VAL A 88 7.15 4.82 -7.32
C VAL A 88 5.73 4.77 -6.78
N ILE A 89 5.39 3.70 -6.04
CA ILE A 89 4.09 3.57 -5.39
C ILE A 89 3.93 4.65 -4.32
N ALA A 90 4.94 4.89 -3.49
CA ALA A 90 4.93 5.91 -2.44
C ALA A 90 4.67 7.31 -3.02
N GLU A 91 5.33 7.67 -4.13
CA GLU A 91 5.10 8.92 -4.85
C GLU A 91 3.67 9.03 -5.39
N CYS A 92 3.15 7.96 -6.00
CA CYS A 92 1.77 7.92 -6.49
C CYS A 92 0.75 8.09 -5.34
N MET A 93 0.95 7.40 -4.22
CA MET A 93 0.09 7.45 -3.05
C MET A 93 0.11 8.84 -2.41
N ALA A 94 1.30 9.44 -2.28
CA ALA A 94 1.46 10.81 -1.81
C ALA A 94 0.73 11.81 -2.73
N GLY A 95 0.79 11.62 -4.05
CA GLY A 95 0.04 12.43 -5.02
C GLY A 95 -1.49 12.29 -4.88
N LYS A 96 -1.98 11.19 -4.31
CA LYS A 96 -3.40 10.97 -3.99
C LYS A 96 -3.77 11.38 -2.56
N GLY A 97 -2.82 11.90 -1.77
CA GLY A 97 -3.03 12.27 -0.37
C GLY A 97 -3.16 11.08 0.58
N ALA A 98 -2.72 9.88 0.17
CA ALA A 98 -2.68 8.69 1.01
C ALA A 98 -1.25 8.45 1.52
N THR A 99 -1.09 8.25 2.82
CA THR A 99 0.20 7.88 3.42
C THR A 99 0.55 6.45 3.02
N TYR A 100 1.78 6.22 2.56
CA TYR A 100 2.30 4.92 2.17
C TYR A 100 3.64 4.67 2.86
N VAL A 101 3.83 3.48 3.40
CA VAL A 101 5.09 3.04 4.00
C VAL A 101 5.75 2.07 3.04
N PRO A 102 6.87 2.39 2.37
CA PRO A 102 7.59 1.39 1.59
C PRO A 102 7.92 0.17 2.45
N ALA A 103 7.40 -1.00 2.06
CA ALA A 103 7.41 -2.17 2.91
C ALA A 103 8.25 -3.28 2.30
N ALA A 104 9.26 -3.75 3.04
CA ALA A 104 10.02 -4.94 2.69
C ALA A 104 9.28 -6.20 3.21
N PRO A 105 8.65 -7.02 2.36
CA PRO A 105 7.92 -8.21 2.82
C PRO A 105 8.85 -9.24 3.49
N TRP A 106 10.14 -9.27 3.12
CA TRP A 106 11.15 -10.10 3.79
C TRP A 106 11.53 -9.61 5.20
N LEU A 107 11.04 -8.44 5.61
CA LEU A 107 11.15 -7.90 6.98
C LEU A 107 9.80 -7.86 7.70
N ASN A 108 8.79 -8.55 7.17
CA ASN A 108 7.40 -8.54 7.66
C ASN A 108 6.81 -7.13 7.84
N GLN A 109 7.07 -6.23 6.90
CA GLN A 109 6.54 -4.87 6.92
C GLN A 109 5.22 -4.78 6.14
N ASP A 110 4.32 -3.89 6.59
CA ASP A 110 3.08 -3.55 5.88
C ASP A 110 3.21 -2.19 5.19
N SER A 111 2.62 -2.09 4.00
CA SER A 111 2.57 -0.87 3.20
C SER A 111 1.52 0.13 3.71
N GLN A 112 0.44 -0.40 4.29
CA GLN A 112 -0.62 0.40 4.87
C GLN A 112 -0.19 0.88 6.27
N PRO A 113 -0.28 2.19 6.56
CA PRO A 113 -0.05 2.69 7.91
C PRO A 113 -1.04 2.07 8.91
N ARG A 114 -0.56 1.75 10.11
CA ARG A 114 -1.41 1.36 11.24
C ARG A 114 -2.20 2.55 11.78
N GLY A 115 -3.30 2.30 12.51
CA GLY A 115 -4.07 3.36 13.16
C GLY A 115 -5.03 4.12 12.22
N LEU A 116 -5.36 3.54 11.07
CA LEU A 116 -6.37 4.11 10.18
C LEU A 116 -7.77 3.70 10.67
N SER A 117 -8.71 4.63 10.61
CA SER A 117 -10.13 4.28 10.70
C SER A 117 -10.57 3.45 9.48
N PHE A 118 -11.71 2.76 9.58
CA PHE A 118 -12.30 2.02 8.47
C PHE A 118 -12.38 2.85 7.18
N GLU A 119 -12.93 4.06 7.27
CA GLU A 119 -13.09 4.94 6.10
C GLU A 119 -11.74 5.31 5.49
N GLN A 120 -10.74 5.63 6.32
CA GLN A 120 -9.38 5.92 5.86
C GLN A 120 -8.71 4.70 5.24
N SER A 121 -8.94 3.51 5.79
CA SER A 121 -8.44 2.24 5.26
C SER A 121 -9.04 1.96 3.88
N ILE A 122 -10.35 2.16 3.69
CA ILE A 122 -11.00 2.04 2.37
C ILE A 122 -10.46 3.08 1.39
N MET A 123 -10.27 4.34 1.81
CA MET A 123 -9.66 5.36 0.97
C MET A 123 -8.24 4.98 0.54
N TRP A 124 -7.44 4.43 1.46
CA TRP A 124 -6.10 3.94 1.19
C TRP A 124 -6.13 2.79 0.18
N LEU A 125 -6.98 1.79 0.39
CA LEU A 125 -7.13 0.64 -0.50
C LEU A 125 -7.57 1.05 -1.91
N ASN A 126 -8.50 2.00 -2.03
CA ASN A 126 -8.92 2.53 -3.33
C ASN A 126 -7.79 3.30 -4.03
N ALA A 127 -6.96 4.04 -3.30
CA ALA A 127 -5.78 4.70 -3.87
C ALA A 127 -4.73 3.68 -4.35
N PHE A 128 -4.50 2.64 -3.56
CA PHE A 128 -3.50 1.60 -3.82
C PHE A 128 -3.92 0.67 -4.97
N TYR A 129 -5.12 0.09 -4.91
CA TYR A 129 -5.63 -0.89 -5.87
C TYR A 129 -6.41 -0.30 -7.05
N GLY A 130 -6.88 0.95 -6.96
CA GLY A 130 -7.64 1.62 -8.01
C GLY A 130 -9.16 1.49 -7.86
N GLU A 131 -9.88 1.66 -8.98
CA GLU A 131 -11.34 1.64 -8.99
C GLU A 131 -11.90 0.28 -8.54
N ALA A 132 -12.99 0.30 -7.77
CA ALA A 132 -13.65 -0.88 -7.23
C ALA A 132 -14.02 -1.85 -8.36
N ARG A 133 -13.55 -3.08 -8.23
CA ARG A 133 -13.50 -4.06 -9.31
C ARG A 133 -14.72 -4.98 -9.30
N ASP A 134 -15.38 -5.09 -10.46
CA ASP A 134 -16.27 -6.22 -10.73
C ASP A 134 -15.45 -7.52 -11.00
N ASP A 135 -14.17 -7.39 -11.37
CA ASP A 135 -13.24 -8.47 -11.66
C ASP A 135 -11.78 -8.06 -11.32
N TRP A 136 -11.04 -8.94 -10.65
CA TRP A 136 -9.61 -8.79 -10.34
C TRP A 136 -8.70 -8.75 -11.59
N SER A 137 -9.22 -9.11 -12.76
CA SER A 137 -8.50 -9.13 -14.03
C SER A 137 -8.61 -7.80 -14.79
N VAL A 138 -7.78 -6.82 -14.41
CA VAL A 138 -7.58 -5.61 -15.24
C VAL A 138 -6.46 -5.89 -16.24
N PRO A 139 -6.66 -5.68 -17.56
CA PRO A 139 -5.61 -5.88 -18.55
C PRO A 139 -4.34 -5.10 -18.20
N ALA A 140 -3.17 -5.69 -18.45
CA ALA A 140 -1.89 -5.06 -18.15
C ALA A 140 -1.69 -3.70 -18.86
N SER A 141 -2.33 -3.52 -20.03
CA SER A 141 -2.34 -2.26 -20.78
C SER A 141 -3.03 -1.11 -20.04
N ASP A 142 -3.98 -1.42 -19.15
CA ASP A 142 -4.80 -0.45 -18.41
C ASP A 142 -4.30 -0.25 -16.99
N TRP A 143 -2.97 -0.27 -16.81
CA TRP A 143 -2.31 -0.22 -15.52
C TRP A 143 -2.74 0.97 -14.64
N LYS A 144 -3.14 2.10 -15.22
CA LYS A 144 -3.64 3.29 -14.49
C LYS A 144 -4.93 3.01 -13.71
N GLN A 145 -5.76 2.08 -14.18
CA GLN A 145 -7.00 1.69 -13.50
C GLN A 145 -6.72 0.82 -12.27
N ARG A 146 -5.52 0.22 -12.19
CA ARG A 146 -5.08 -0.63 -11.07
C ARG A 146 -4.45 0.16 -9.91
N GLY A 147 -4.79 1.44 -9.80
CA GLY A 147 -4.30 2.32 -8.73
C GLY A 147 -2.79 2.53 -8.76
N CYS A 148 -2.23 2.88 -7.60
CA CYS A 148 -0.79 3.08 -7.46
C CYS A 148 0.03 1.80 -7.58
N LEU A 149 -0.52 0.63 -7.22
CA LEU A 149 0.11 -0.66 -7.48
C LEU A 149 0.38 -0.85 -8.99
N GLY A 150 -0.63 -0.56 -9.82
CA GLY A 150 -0.50 -0.62 -11.27
C GLY A 150 0.56 0.32 -11.84
N VAL A 151 0.66 1.53 -11.29
CA VAL A 151 1.68 2.53 -11.66
C VAL A 151 3.08 1.99 -11.37
N GLY A 152 3.29 1.42 -10.17
CA GLY A 152 4.57 0.81 -9.79
C GLY A 152 4.97 -0.35 -10.70
N GLU A 153 4.06 -1.30 -10.96
CA GLU A 153 4.32 -2.43 -11.85
C GLU A 153 4.64 -1.99 -13.29
N HIS A 154 3.92 -0.98 -13.81
CA HIS A 154 4.21 -0.42 -15.12
C HIS A 154 5.61 0.21 -15.16
N ALA A 155 5.99 0.95 -14.12
CA ALA A 155 7.31 1.56 -14.03
C ALA A 155 8.44 0.51 -14.03
N VAL A 156 8.27 -0.61 -13.31
CA VAL A 156 9.21 -1.75 -13.37
C VAL A 156 9.34 -2.28 -14.79
N ALA A 157 8.21 -2.52 -15.47
CA ALA A 157 8.22 -3.04 -16.84
C ALA A 157 8.94 -2.09 -17.81
N VAL A 158 8.67 -0.79 -17.72
CA VAL A 158 9.34 0.24 -18.54
C VAL A 158 10.84 0.31 -18.25
N ALA A 159 11.23 0.30 -16.97
CA ALA A 159 12.63 0.35 -16.55
C ALA A 159 13.43 -0.87 -17.07
N ARG A 160 12.86 -2.07 -16.95
CA ARG A 160 13.45 -3.30 -17.50
C ARG A 160 13.56 -3.26 -19.02
N ALA A 161 12.52 -2.81 -19.73
CA ALA A 161 12.54 -2.67 -21.18
C ALA A 161 13.59 -1.66 -21.66
N ALA A 162 13.87 -0.63 -20.86
CA ALA A 162 14.95 0.32 -21.09
C ALA A 162 16.35 -0.21 -20.71
N GLY A 163 16.45 -1.44 -20.19
CA GLY A 163 17.71 -2.05 -19.77
C GLY A 163 18.31 -1.46 -18.48
N THR A 164 17.52 -0.68 -17.74
CA THR A 164 17.92 -0.08 -16.45
C THR A 164 16.80 -0.35 -15.44
N PRO A 165 16.80 -1.51 -14.76
CA PRO A 165 15.80 -1.83 -13.73
C PRO A 165 15.70 -0.72 -12.68
N LEU A 166 14.51 -0.60 -12.08
CA LEU A 166 14.37 0.26 -10.90
C LEU A 166 15.31 -0.26 -9.80
N SER A 167 15.76 0.65 -8.94
CA SER A 167 16.57 0.28 -7.78
C SER A 167 16.41 1.35 -6.71
N ALA A 168 16.23 0.91 -5.47
CA ALA A 168 16.33 1.75 -4.29
C ALA A 168 17.03 0.97 -3.16
N PRO A 169 17.58 1.66 -2.14
CA PRO A 169 18.26 0.99 -1.03
C PRO A 169 17.35 0.01 -0.29
N VAL A 170 17.88 -1.17 0.02
CA VAL A 170 17.22 -2.15 0.89
C VAL A 170 17.25 -1.64 2.34
N PRO A 171 16.10 -1.58 3.04
CA PRO A 171 16.07 -1.19 4.44
C PRO A 171 16.84 -2.19 5.31
N ALA A 172 17.54 -1.68 6.31
CA ALA A 172 18.14 -2.54 7.33
C ALA A 172 17.04 -3.16 8.21
N PRO A 173 17.20 -4.42 8.66
CA PRO A 173 16.32 -4.99 9.66
C PRO A 173 16.27 -4.11 10.92
N ASP A 174 15.08 -3.88 11.47
CA ASP A 174 14.95 -3.23 12.77
C ASP A 174 15.40 -4.22 13.86
N PRO A 175 16.46 -3.93 14.63
CA PRO A 175 16.93 -4.83 15.69
C PRO A 175 15.93 -4.99 16.83
N ASN A 176 14.87 -4.17 16.90
CA ASN A 176 13.82 -4.26 17.91
C ASN A 176 12.50 -4.84 17.37
N ALA A 177 12.42 -5.15 16.06
CA ALA A 177 11.25 -5.83 15.53
C ALA A 177 11.21 -7.27 16.06
N MET A 178 10.00 -7.75 16.32
CA MET A 178 9.80 -9.16 16.66
C MET A 178 10.15 -10.00 15.44
N THR A 179 10.73 -11.17 15.70
CA THR A 179 10.86 -12.21 14.67
C THR A 179 9.50 -12.78 14.31
N GLU A 180 9.37 -13.38 13.13
CA GLU A 180 8.14 -14.06 12.70
C GLU A 180 7.69 -15.13 13.72
N GLU A 181 8.65 -15.85 14.32
CA GLU A 181 8.36 -16.83 15.37
C GLU A 181 7.77 -16.18 16.62
N GLU A 182 8.33 -15.04 17.06
CA GLU A 182 7.82 -14.28 18.21
C GLU A 182 6.43 -13.69 17.92
N GLU A 183 6.19 -13.18 16.71
CA GLU A 183 4.89 -12.62 16.31
C GLU A 183 3.83 -13.71 16.23
N MET A 184 4.15 -14.85 15.63
CA MET A 184 3.26 -16.00 15.58
C MET A 184 2.97 -16.53 16.99
N ALA A 185 3.97 -16.58 17.87
CA ALA A 185 3.78 -16.99 19.25
C ALA A 185 2.84 -16.02 20.01
N ALA A 186 3.05 -14.70 19.88
CA ALA A 186 2.16 -13.71 20.46
C ALA A 186 0.73 -13.83 19.92
N PHE A 187 0.57 -14.06 18.61
CA PHE A 187 -0.73 -14.28 17.98
C PHE A 187 -1.46 -15.50 18.54
N GLN A 188 -0.76 -16.64 18.67
CA GLN A 188 -1.35 -17.85 19.24
C GLN A 188 -1.66 -17.69 20.73
N ASP A 189 -0.85 -16.94 21.48
CA ASP A 189 -1.08 -16.67 22.89
C ASP A 189 -2.36 -15.86 23.12
N GLU A 190 -2.62 -14.84 22.29
CA GLU A 190 -3.87 -14.06 22.33
C GLU A 190 -5.10 -14.89 21.96
N ILE A 191 -5.00 -15.75 20.94
CA ILE A 191 -6.07 -16.69 20.57
C ILE A 191 -6.38 -17.63 21.73
N ARG A 192 -5.34 -18.23 22.34
CA ARG A 192 -5.49 -19.18 23.45
C ARG A 192 -6.13 -18.50 24.65
N ALA A 193 -5.70 -17.29 24.99
CA ALA A 193 -6.27 -16.52 26.09
C ALA A 193 -7.76 -16.23 25.85
N CYS A 194 -8.11 -15.74 24.66
CA CYS A 194 -9.51 -15.46 24.29
C CYS A 194 -10.39 -16.72 24.31
N LEU A 195 -9.94 -17.85 23.74
CA LEU A 195 -10.71 -19.10 23.77
C LEU A 195 -10.91 -19.60 25.20
N ALA A 196 -9.88 -19.51 26.04
CA ALA A 196 -9.97 -19.91 27.44
C ALA A 196 -10.98 -19.05 28.23
N GLU A 197 -11.03 -17.73 27.98
CA GLU A 197 -12.04 -16.84 28.57
C GLU A 197 -13.47 -17.19 28.14
N GLN A 198 -13.64 -17.64 26.90
CA GLN A 198 -14.92 -18.12 26.37
C GLN A 198 -15.26 -19.56 26.80
N GLY A 199 -14.36 -20.24 27.52
CA GLY A 199 -14.57 -21.59 28.05
C GLY A 199 -14.25 -22.71 27.05
N PHE A 200 -13.55 -22.40 25.96
CA PHE A 200 -13.11 -23.37 24.95
C PHE A 200 -11.64 -23.78 25.14
N GLY A 201 -11.29 -24.94 24.60
CA GLY A 201 -9.90 -25.36 24.44
C GLY A 201 -9.27 -24.74 23.19
N GLU A 202 -7.93 -24.77 23.13
CA GLU A 202 -7.14 -24.30 21.98
C GLU A 202 -7.43 -25.08 20.69
N PHE A 203 -7.81 -26.35 20.82
CA PHE A 203 -8.08 -27.22 19.68
C PHE A 203 -9.57 -27.28 19.38
N ASP A 204 -9.89 -27.34 18.07
CA ASP A 204 -11.25 -27.57 17.57
C ASP A 204 -11.85 -28.83 18.21
N ASP A 205 -12.95 -28.64 18.94
CA ASP A 205 -13.69 -29.71 19.61
C ASP A 205 -14.81 -30.30 18.71
N GLY A 206 -14.90 -29.83 17.47
CA GLY A 206 -15.87 -30.25 16.46
C GLY A 206 -17.24 -29.60 16.61
N THR A 207 -17.38 -28.58 17.47
CA THR A 207 -18.66 -27.91 17.71
C THR A 207 -18.76 -26.58 16.96
N ASP A 208 -19.97 -26.24 16.50
CA ASP A 208 -20.24 -24.93 15.89
C ASP A 208 -19.94 -23.77 16.85
N ALA A 209 -20.11 -24.01 18.17
CA ALA A 209 -19.83 -23.01 19.19
C ALA A 209 -18.33 -22.66 19.26
N TRP A 210 -17.45 -23.66 19.12
CA TRP A 210 -16.01 -23.42 19.02
C TRP A 210 -15.67 -22.65 17.74
N TRP A 211 -16.26 -23.00 16.61
CA TRP A 211 -16.03 -22.31 15.33
C TRP A 211 -16.45 -20.83 15.38
N VAL A 212 -17.60 -20.53 15.98
CA VAL A 212 -18.05 -19.16 16.21
C VAL A 212 -17.13 -18.44 17.20
N ALA A 213 -16.65 -19.10 18.26
CA ALA A 213 -15.69 -18.49 19.18
C ALA A 213 -14.36 -18.16 18.49
N MET A 214 -13.86 -19.04 17.63
CA MET A 214 -12.58 -18.87 16.93
C MET A 214 -12.65 -17.83 15.82
N TYR A 215 -13.65 -17.90 14.95
CA TYR A 215 -13.72 -17.11 13.71
C TYR A 215 -14.86 -16.08 13.67
N GLY A 216 -15.74 -16.11 14.66
CA GLY A 216 -16.88 -15.21 14.75
C GLY A 216 -17.99 -15.50 13.76
N ASP A 217 -18.91 -14.53 13.63
CA ASP A 217 -20.01 -14.49 12.65
C ASP A 217 -20.02 -13.14 11.91
N ALA A 218 -18.84 -12.57 11.66
CA ALA A 218 -18.70 -11.26 11.02
C ALA A 218 -19.29 -11.20 9.59
N GLY A 219 -19.56 -12.36 8.97
CA GLY A 219 -19.96 -12.45 7.57
C GLY A 219 -18.94 -11.80 6.62
N THR A 220 -19.32 -11.60 5.36
CA THR A 220 -18.51 -10.89 4.35
C THR A 220 -19.00 -9.45 4.10
N GLY A 221 -19.80 -8.90 5.02
CA GLY A 221 -20.52 -7.64 4.82
C GLY A 221 -19.69 -6.36 5.04
N ALA A 222 -20.18 -5.24 4.51
CA ALA A 222 -19.53 -3.92 4.53
C ALA A 222 -19.37 -3.26 5.94
N ALA A 223 -19.67 -3.99 7.01
CA ALA A 223 -19.56 -3.52 8.39
C ALA A 223 -18.78 -4.53 9.24
N TYR A 224 -17.58 -4.91 8.78
CA TYR A 224 -16.66 -5.72 9.57
C TYR A 224 -16.40 -5.04 10.92
N ARG A 225 -16.58 -5.80 12.00
CA ARG A 225 -16.26 -5.43 13.37
C ARG A 225 -15.38 -6.54 13.92
N TRP A 226 -14.23 -6.20 14.49
CA TRP A 226 -13.32 -7.20 15.04
C TRP A 226 -14.00 -7.99 16.17
N GLU A 227 -14.95 -7.37 16.88
CA GLU A 227 -15.77 -8.01 17.92
C GLU A 227 -16.60 -9.18 17.37
N ASP A 228 -16.99 -9.11 16.09
CA ASP A 228 -17.80 -10.13 15.43
C ASP A 228 -16.93 -11.20 14.75
N ALA A 229 -15.59 -11.06 14.75
CA ALA A 229 -14.64 -11.92 14.05
C ALA A 229 -13.96 -12.98 14.95
N GLY A 230 -14.51 -13.20 16.14
CA GLY A 230 -14.04 -14.22 17.08
C GLY A 230 -12.65 -13.94 17.64
N CYS A 231 -12.06 -14.95 18.28
CA CYS A 231 -10.73 -14.86 18.89
C CYS A 231 -9.61 -14.60 17.88
N HIS A 232 -9.74 -15.09 16.64
CA HIS A 232 -8.80 -14.77 15.58
C HIS A 232 -8.85 -13.28 15.24
N GLY A 233 -10.04 -12.71 15.01
CA GLY A 233 -10.21 -11.29 14.74
C GLY A 233 -9.72 -10.41 15.89
N TYR A 234 -10.04 -10.80 17.14
CA TYR A 234 -9.51 -10.15 18.33
C TYR A 234 -7.98 -10.14 18.37
N ALA A 235 -7.32 -11.28 18.13
CA ALA A 235 -5.86 -11.39 18.13
C ALA A 235 -5.22 -10.51 17.04
N VAL A 236 -5.82 -10.46 15.84
CA VAL A 236 -5.39 -9.56 14.77
C VAL A 236 -5.49 -8.10 15.23
N HIS A 237 -6.61 -7.74 15.86
CA HIS A 237 -6.82 -6.39 16.39
C HIS A 237 -5.80 -6.04 17.47
N VAL A 238 -5.75 -6.76 18.60
CA VAL A 238 -4.91 -6.34 19.74
C VAL A 238 -3.41 -6.30 19.44
N LEU A 239 -2.95 -7.10 18.48
CA LEU A 239 -1.54 -7.12 18.08
C LEU A 239 -1.18 -6.06 17.04
N GLY A 240 -2.12 -5.23 16.60
CA GLY A 240 -1.79 -4.19 15.61
C GLY A 240 -1.75 -4.68 14.17
N ASN A 241 -2.30 -5.87 13.90
CA ASN A 241 -2.23 -6.54 12.61
C ASN A 241 -3.50 -6.31 11.77
N ASP A 242 -4.50 -5.61 12.30
CA ASP A 242 -5.53 -5.01 11.46
C ASP A 242 -5.16 -3.57 11.11
N ASN A 243 -5.75 -3.11 10.02
CA ASN A 243 -5.65 -1.72 9.57
C ASN A 243 -6.78 -0.86 10.20
N MET A 244 -7.34 -1.28 11.34
CA MET A 244 -8.61 -0.82 11.94
C MET A 244 -8.45 -0.57 13.44
N HIS A 245 -7.79 0.54 13.79
CA HIS A 245 -7.53 0.93 15.18
C HIS A 245 -8.12 2.29 15.55
#